data_AF-A0A7C1KQJ5-F1
#
_entry.id   AF-A0A7C1KQJ5-F1
#
_cell.length_a   1.000
_cell.length_b   1.000
_cell.length_c   1.000
_cell.angle_alpha   90.00
_cell.angle_beta   90.00
_cell.angle_gamma   90.00
#
_symmetry.space_group_name_H-M   'P 1'
#
loop_
_entity.id
_entity.type
_entity.pdbx_description
1 polymer ?
#
loop_
_entity_poly.entity_id
_entity_poly.type
_entity_poly.pdbx_seq_one_letter_code
_entity_poly.pdbx_strand_id
1 'polypeptide(L)'
;MKKTITTILSAGILMFSLMTSGTVFAQVIHEKVTVSPVRTLTAGEESIISSAAVKVLRHIAQARADIHEKDLNHAKGELKQALTLIDIIRATLPTARVKDHIWVAKKHLSYEDTESVIPDLIPIYSSLNEIEDIVPVSKAREHINKAREHLKKGNKKGAKEELELADESLVYSEVDLPLSYTETHITDAQGFLAKDEPQKAAEALKAAEDGVQFVDVDIQSPMTQAKKSLWKATKDYLAGDMTAVKKDLKETKTALRKATNSVDTKTKVKVTGLLKDVEAIEGEVDKGAKATGRGLKDLYERAKTITLETVNLFQAGSTN
;
A
#
# COMPACT_ATOMS: atom_id res chain seq x y z
N MET A 1 60.79 -4.81 66.25
CA MET A 1 61.71 -3.76 65.77
C MET A 1 62.29 -4.16 64.42
N LYS A 2 62.12 -3.28 63.42
CA LYS A 2 62.98 -3.00 62.26
C LYS A 2 63.83 -4.11 61.59
N LYS A 3 63.60 -4.18 60.27
CA LYS A 3 64.56 -4.19 59.14
C LYS A 3 65.01 -5.52 58.52
N THR A 4 64.43 -5.78 57.35
CA THR A 4 65.04 -5.88 56.00
C THR A 4 66.40 -6.58 55.73
N ILE A 5 66.40 -7.29 54.58
CA ILE A 5 67.46 -7.60 53.60
C ILE A 5 68.08 -9.01 53.71
N THR A 6 67.64 -9.97 52.88
CA THR A 6 68.11 -10.37 51.52
C THR A 6 69.32 -11.30 51.54
N THR A 7 69.14 -12.54 51.07
CA THR A 7 70.22 -13.33 50.43
C THR A 7 69.64 -14.12 49.28
N ILE A 8 70.32 -14.05 48.14
CA ILE A 8 70.00 -14.63 46.84
C ILE A 8 70.71 -15.99 46.70
N LEU A 9 70.14 -16.83 45.83
CA LEU A 9 70.79 -17.79 44.90
C LEU A 9 70.55 -19.28 45.20
N SER A 10 69.80 -19.95 44.31
CA SER A 10 70.23 -21.19 43.64
C SER A 10 69.23 -21.55 42.53
N ALA A 11 69.80 -21.75 41.34
CA ALA A 11 69.13 -22.02 40.08
C ALA A 11 68.48 -23.41 40.02
N GLY A 12 67.44 -23.56 39.20
CA GLY A 12 66.79 -24.85 38.98
C GLY A 12 65.73 -24.87 37.88
N ILE A 13 66.20 -24.86 36.63
CA ILE A 13 65.63 -25.62 35.50
C ILE A 13 64.34 -25.08 34.85
N LEU A 14 64.54 -24.61 33.61
CA LEU A 14 63.57 -24.51 32.51
C LEU A 14 62.54 -25.65 32.52
N MET A 15 61.27 -25.33 32.29
CA MET A 15 60.44 -26.02 31.27
C MET A 15 59.13 -25.28 31.00
N PHE A 16 58.95 -24.95 29.73
CA PHE A 16 57.69 -24.84 29.00
C PHE A 16 56.60 -23.89 29.50
N SER A 17 56.62 -22.72 28.89
CA SER A 17 55.45 -21.93 28.52
C SER A 17 54.33 -22.78 27.92
N LEU A 18 53.21 -22.87 28.63
CA LEU A 18 51.88 -22.95 28.04
C LEU A 18 51.07 -21.82 28.68
N MET A 19 51.17 -20.64 28.08
CA MET A 19 50.09 -19.67 28.19
C MET A 19 48.87 -20.33 27.56
N THR A 20 48.01 -20.93 28.37
CA THR A 20 46.65 -21.21 27.94
C THR A 20 46.00 -19.84 27.77
N SER A 21 46.10 -19.31 26.56
CA SER A 21 45.18 -18.30 26.05
C SER A 21 43.80 -18.91 26.16
N GLY A 22 43.17 -18.75 27.33
CA GLY A 22 41.76 -18.98 27.47
C GLY A 22 41.11 -18.02 26.50
N THR A 23 40.74 -18.53 25.33
CA THR A 23 39.78 -17.87 24.48
C THR A 23 38.50 -17.83 25.30
N VAL A 24 38.32 -16.76 26.05
CA VAL A 24 37.00 -16.24 26.33
C VAL A 24 36.46 -15.91 24.95
N PHE A 25 35.91 -16.92 24.28
CA PHE A 25 34.98 -16.68 23.21
C PHE A 25 33.89 -15.86 23.88
N ALA A 26 33.93 -14.55 23.64
CA ALA A 26 32.73 -13.75 23.71
C ALA A 26 31.73 -14.53 22.88
N GLN A 27 30.80 -15.22 23.55
CA GLN A 27 29.58 -15.66 22.92
C GLN A 27 28.97 -14.35 22.42
N VAL A 28 29.26 -14.04 21.16
CA VAL A 28 28.49 -13.10 20.39
C VAL A 28 27.11 -13.72 20.43
N ILE A 29 26.29 -13.26 21.37
CA ILE A 29 24.86 -13.45 21.31
C ILE A 29 24.50 -12.74 20.02
N HIS A 30 24.48 -13.50 18.92
CA HIS A 30 23.65 -13.16 17.79
C HIS A 30 22.24 -13.21 18.35
N GLU A 31 21.81 -12.09 18.91
CA GLU A 31 20.41 -11.82 19.09
C GLU A 31 19.84 -12.00 17.70
N LYS A 32 19.13 -13.11 17.52
CA LYS A 32 18.33 -13.37 16.34
C LYS A 32 17.27 -12.30 16.39
N VAL A 33 17.59 -11.11 15.86
CA VAL A 33 16.61 -10.07 15.62
C VAL A 33 15.68 -10.69 14.61
N THR A 34 14.61 -11.24 15.16
CA THR A 34 13.49 -11.72 14.39
C THR A 34 12.83 -10.42 13.95
N VAL A 35 13.34 -9.84 12.86
CA VAL A 35 12.61 -8.79 12.16
C VAL A 35 11.41 -9.52 11.61
N SER A 36 10.34 -9.58 12.40
CA SER A 36 9.02 -9.95 11.88
C SER A 36 8.63 -8.80 10.96
N PRO A 37 8.69 -8.99 9.63
CA PRO A 37 8.34 -7.90 8.75
C PRO A 37 6.83 -7.76 8.78
N VAL A 38 6.39 -6.50 8.92
CA VAL A 38 5.25 -5.96 8.17
C VAL A 38 3.91 -6.26 8.81
N ARG A 39 3.31 -5.25 9.41
CA ARG A 39 1.87 -5.24 9.68
C ARG A 39 1.15 -5.37 8.35
N THR A 40 0.75 -6.57 7.94
CA THR A 40 -0.35 -6.71 6.98
C THR A 40 -1.64 -6.31 7.69
N LEU A 41 -2.75 -6.13 6.96
CA LEU A 41 -4.06 -6.11 7.63
C LEU A 41 -4.15 -7.35 8.53
N THR A 42 -4.56 -7.15 9.77
CA THR A 42 -4.83 -8.25 10.69
C THR A 42 -6.05 -9.01 10.20
N ALA A 43 -6.16 -10.30 10.53
CA ALA A 43 -7.35 -11.09 10.18
C ALA A 43 -8.67 -10.46 10.71
N GLY A 44 -8.59 -9.72 11.83
CA GLY A 44 -9.71 -8.94 12.35
C GLY A 44 -10.07 -7.74 11.46
N GLU A 45 -9.08 -6.94 11.04
CA GLU A 45 -9.28 -5.82 10.11
C GLU A 45 -9.82 -6.31 8.75
N GLU A 46 -9.27 -7.40 8.21
CA GLU A 46 -9.78 -8.03 6.97
C GLU A 46 -11.24 -8.47 7.12
N SER A 47 -11.59 -9.10 8.25
CA SER A 47 -12.96 -9.52 8.53
C SER A 47 -13.95 -8.35 8.63
N ILE A 48 -13.56 -7.25 9.27
CA ILE A 48 -14.36 -6.02 9.36
C ILE A 48 -14.58 -5.44 7.96
N ILE A 49 -13.51 -5.31 7.17
CA ILE A 49 -13.56 -4.80 5.80
C ILE A 49 -14.49 -5.66 4.93
N SER A 50 -14.31 -6.98 4.92
CA SER A 50 -15.15 -7.90 4.15
C SER A 50 -16.61 -7.86 4.59
N SER A 51 -16.89 -7.86 5.90
CA SER A 51 -18.27 -7.80 6.39
C SER A 51 -18.94 -6.47 6.04
N ALA A 52 -18.23 -5.36 6.11
CA ALA A 52 -18.77 -4.05 5.76
C ALA A 52 -19.01 -3.95 4.25
N ALA A 53 -18.09 -4.44 3.41
CA ALA A 53 -18.24 -4.43 1.96
C ALA A 53 -19.47 -5.21 1.48
N VAL A 54 -19.73 -6.40 2.05
CA VAL A 54 -20.95 -7.17 1.75
C VAL A 54 -22.22 -6.41 2.13
N LYS A 55 -22.20 -5.66 3.24
CA LYS A 55 -23.34 -4.83 3.65
C LYS A 55 -23.52 -3.63 2.72
N VAL A 56 -22.44 -2.99 2.26
CA VAL A 56 -22.51 -1.92 1.24
C VAL A 56 -23.28 -2.40 0.01
N LEU A 57 -22.89 -3.56 -0.55
CA LEU A 57 -23.59 -4.16 -1.70
C LEU A 57 -25.07 -4.42 -1.42
N ARG A 58 -25.39 -4.94 -0.23
CA ARG A 58 -26.78 -5.19 0.16
C ARG A 58 -27.61 -3.92 0.19
N HIS A 59 -27.08 -2.84 0.77
CA HIS A 59 -27.75 -1.55 0.82
C HIS A 59 -27.92 -0.93 -0.56
N ILE A 60 -26.93 -1.07 -1.46
CA ILE A 60 -27.06 -0.62 -2.86
C ILE A 60 -28.18 -1.39 -3.58
N ALA A 61 -28.20 -2.72 -3.45
CA ALA A 61 -29.23 -3.56 -4.07
C ALA A 61 -30.63 -3.25 -3.54
N GLN A 62 -30.76 -3.05 -2.22
CA GLN A 62 -32.02 -2.64 -1.61
C GLN A 62 -32.46 -1.26 -2.12
N ALA A 63 -31.55 -0.28 -2.16
CA ALA A 63 -31.87 1.05 -2.70
C ALA A 63 -32.33 1.00 -4.16
N ARG A 64 -31.75 0.13 -5.00
CA ARG A 64 -32.22 -0.07 -6.38
C ARG A 64 -33.63 -0.66 -6.42
N ALA A 65 -33.92 -1.66 -5.57
CA ALA A 65 -35.26 -2.23 -5.45
C ALA A 65 -36.29 -1.18 -5.01
N ASP A 66 -35.96 -0.42 -3.96
CA ASP A 66 -36.81 0.67 -3.44
C ASP A 66 -37.09 1.74 -4.51
N ILE A 67 -36.08 2.09 -5.32
CA ILE A 67 -36.27 3.01 -6.47
C ILE A 67 -37.27 2.45 -7.48
N HIS A 68 -37.18 1.16 -7.80
CA HIS A 68 -38.13 0.49 -8.69
C HIS A 68 -39.55 0.46 -8.11
N GLU A 69 -39.67 0.27 -6.80
CA GLU A 69 -40.93 0.29 -6.04
C GLU A 69 -41.44 1.72 -5.74
N LYS A 70 -40.67 2.74 -6.11
CA LYS A 70 -40.92 4.17 -5.87
C LYS A 70 -40.86 4.59 -4.39
N ASP A 71 -40.26 3.77 -3.52
CA ASP A 71 -39.94 4.17 -2.14
C ASP A 71 -38.61 4.94 -2.09
N LEU A 72 -38.62 6.16 -2.60
CA LEU A 72 -37.40 6.98 -2.72
C LEU A 72 -36.85 7.42 -1.36
N ASN A 73 -37.66 7.42 -0.30
CA ASN A 73 -37.22 7.78 1.04
C ASN A 73 -36.43 6.64 1.67
N HIS A 74 -36.91 5.40 1.54
CA HIS A 74 -36.17 4.24 1.99
C HIS A 74 -34.87 4.08 1.21
N ALA A 75 -34.91 4.25 -0.12
CA ALA A 75 -33.72 4.24 -0.97
C ALA A 75 -32.63 5.22 -0.47
N LYS A 76 -32.99 6.47 -0.16
CA LYS A 76 -32.05 7.47 0.41
C LYS A 76 -31.46 7.03 1.74
N GLY A 77 -32.27 6.37 2.59
CA GLY A 77 -31.83 5.79 3.86
C GLY A 77 -30.77 4.70 3.65
N GLU A 78 -31.04 3.76 2.74
CA GLU A 78 -30.13 2.68 2.38
C GLU A 78 -28.79 3.22 1.82
N LEU A 79 -28.84 4.21 0.93
CA LEU A 79 -27.62 4.84 0.39
C LEU A 79 -26.77 5.53 1.48
N LYS A 80 -27.40 6.11 2.50
CA LYS A 80 -26.68 6.69 3.65
C LYS A 80 -25.98 5.62 4.48
N GLN A 81 -26.60 4.45 4.66
CA GLN A 81 -25.96 3.32 5.35
C GLN A 81 -24.77 2.78 4.55
N ALA A 82 -24.91 2.68 3.22
CA ALA A 82 -23.82 2.29 2.33
C ALA A 82 -22.60 3.21 2.47
N LEU A 83 -22.80 4.55 2.44
CA LEU A 83 -21.71 5.51 2.64
C LEU A 83 -21.06 5.38 4.03
N THR A 84 -21.87 5.21 5.09
CA THR A 84 -21.35 5.01 6.45
C THR A 84 -20.45 3.77 6.55
N LEU A 85 -20.80 2.69 5.86
CA LEU A 85 -19.99 1.47 5.83
C LEU A 85 -18.71 1.66 4.99
N ILE A 86 -18.75 2.43 3.90
CA ILE A 86 -17.55 2.80 3.14
C ILE A 86 -16.58 3.58 4.04
N ASP A 87 -17.08 4.51 4.86
CA ASP A 87 -16.26 5.25 5.81
C ASP A 87 -15.61 4.34 6.86
N ILE A 88 -16.34 3.35 7.38
CA ILE A 88 -15.79 2.34 8.30
C ILE A 88 -14.66 1.56 7.63
N ILE A 89 -14.84 1.14 6.38
CA ILE A 89 -13.81 0.41 5.63
C ILE A 89 -12.57 1.29 5.49
N ARG A 90 -12.73 2.55 5.07
CA ARG A 90 -11.63 3.51 4.92
C ARG A 90 -10.88 3.74 6.23
N ALA A 91 -11.60 3.89 7.34
CA ALA A 91 -11.01 4.06 8.67
C ALA A 91 -10.20 2.83 9.12
N THR A 92 -10.49 1.65 8.55
CA THR A 92 -9.79 0.39 8.84
C THR A 92 -8.54 0.22 7.96
N LEU A 93 -8.37 1.03 6.92
CA LEU A 93 -7.21 0.93 6.03
C LEU A 93 -5.92 1.44 6.70
N PRO A 94 -4.76 0.87 6.33
CA PRO A 94 -3.47 1.32 6.86
C PRO A 94 -3.20 2.81 6.56
N THR A 95 -3.79 3.36 5.50
CA THR A 95 -3.61 4.77 5.12
C THR A 95 -4.39 5.75 6.00
N ALA A 96 -5.40 5.30 6.76
CA ALA A 96 -6.33 6.15 7.49
C ALA A 96 -5.60 7.15 8.40
N ARG A 97 -4.67 6.67 9.23
CA ARG A 97 -3.92 7.50 10.17
C ARG A 97 -3.09 8.58 9.46
N VAL A 98 -2.49 8.24 8.31
CA VAL A 98 -1.73 9.22 7.52
C VAL A 98 -2.64 10.30 6.97
N LYS A 99 -3.79 9.91 6.42
CA LYS A 99 -4.80 10.83 5.86
C LYS A 99 -5.37 11.75 6.94
N ASP A 100 -5.62 11.23 8.15
CA ASP A 100 -6.05 12.03 9.30
C ASP A 100 -5.00 13.09 9.69
N HIS A 101 -3.72 12.71 9.76
CA HIS A 101 -2.67 13.69 10.06
C HIS A 101 -2.50 14.73 8.95
N ILE A 102 -2.64 14.35 7.67
CA ILE A 102 -2.66 15.30 6.56
C ILE A 102 -3.87 16.25 6.67
N TRP A 103 -5.05 15.73 7.01
CA TRP A 103 -6.25 16.53 7.23
C TRP A 103 -6.07 17.53 8.36
N VAL A 104 -5.49 17.11 9.50
CA VAL A 104 -5.18 18.00 10.63
C VAL A 104 -4.22 19.11 10.19
N ALA A 105 -3.13 18.77 9.49
CA ALA A 105 -2.19 19.76 8.98
C ALA A 105 -2.86 20.76 8.01
N LYS A 106 -3.72 20.29 7.10
CA LYS A 106 -4.51 21.15 6.20
C LYS A 106 -5.46 22.06 6.98
N LYS A 107 -6.05 21.55 8.07
CA LYS A 107 -6.99 22.28 8.91
C LYS A 107 -6.29 23.35 9.74
N HIS A 108 -5.19 23.04 10.42
CA HIS A 108 -4.35 24.03 11.10
C HIS A 108 -3.87 25.09 10.12
N LEU A 109 -3.38 24.67 8.95
CA LEU A 109 -2.97 25.58 7.90
C LEU A 109 -4.10 26.50 7.42
N SER A 110 -5.38 26.23 7.68
CA SER A 110 -6.46 27.17 7.34
C SER A 110 -6.52 28.41 8.24
N TYR A 111 -6.08 28.31 9.50
CA TYR A 111 -6.21 29.40 10.48
C TYR A 111 -4.91 29.76 11.22
N GLU A 112 -3.88 28.92 11.15
CA GLU A 112 -2.56 29.19 11.72
C GLU A 112 -1.56 29.70 10.67
N ASP A 113 -0.45 30.23 11.17
CA ASP A 113 0.72 30.59 10.39
C ASP A 113 1.52 29.36 9.98
N THR A 114 2.28 29.48 8.89
CA THR A 114 2.99 28.35 8.29
C THR A 114 4.04 27.73 9.21
N GLU A 115 4.65 28.51 10.10
CA GLU A 115 5.64 28.01 11.08
C GLU A 115 5.00 27.07 12.10
N SER A 116 3.79 27.39 12.56
CA SER A 116 3.04 26.59 13.54
C SER A 116 2.59 25.23 13.00
N VAL A 117 2.47 25.10 11.67
CA VAL A 117 2.05 23.86 11.00
C VAL A 117 3.23 22.92 10.69
N ILE A 118 4.48 23.39 10.70
CA ILE A 118 5.65 22.54 10.42
C ILE A 118 5.72 21.30 11.34
N PRO A 119 5.45 21.40 12.66
CA PRO A 119 5.38 20.25 13.56
C PRO A 119 4.34 19.20 13.15
N ASP A 120 3.22 19.59 12.53
CA ASP A 120 2.16 18.65 12.10
C ASP A 120 2.65 17.68 11.02
N LEU A 121 3.74 18.02 10.32
CA LEU A 121 4.33 17.11 9.34
C LEU A 121 5.03 15.90 9.99
N ILE A 122 5.49 16.01 11.23
CA ILE A 122 6.21 14.95 11.95
C ILE A 122 5.36 13.66 12.07
N PRO A 123 4.13 13.70 12.62
CA PRO A 123 3.28 12.50 12.69
C PRO A 123 2.90 11.96 11.30
N ILE A 124 2.84 12.79 10.26
CA ILE A 124 2.64 12.33 8.87
C ILE A 124 3.84 11.48 8.44
N TYR A 125 5.08 11.95 8.61
CA TYR A 125 6.27 11.16 8.27
C TYR A 125 6.36 9.86 9.07
N SER A 126 6.04 9.90 10.38
CA SER A 126 6.01 8.70 11.23
C SER A 126 5.02 7.68 10.69
N SER A 127 3.80 8.12 10.38
CA SER A 127 2.75 7.25 9.88
C SER A 127 3.06 6.74 8.46
N LEU A 128 3.71 7.54 7.60
CA LEU A 128 4.20 7.08 6.30
C LEU A 128 5.25 5.96 6.45
N ASN A 129 6.17 6.07 7.42
CA ASN A 129 7.14 5.01 7.71
C ASN A 129 6.46 3.73 8.23
N GLU A 130 5.43 3.86 9.07
CA GLU A 130 4.68 2.70 9.61
C GLU A 130 4.01 1.87 8.51
N ILE A 131 3.64 2.50 7.38
CA ILE A 131 2.88 1.86 6.31
C ILE A 131 3.64 1.67 5.01
N GLU A 132 4.90 2.12 4.92
CA GLU A 132 5.68 2.07 3.67
C GLU A 132 5.90 0.66 3.13
N ASP A 133 5.84 -0.29 4.06
CA ASP A 133 5.89 -1.72 3.82
C ASP A 133 4.58 -2.33 3.32
N ILE A 134 3.49 -1.56 3.26
CA ILE A 134 2.12 -2.02 2.93
C ILE A 134 1.56 -1.22 1.74
N VAL A 135 1.88 0.08 1.69
CA VAL A 135 1.35 1.04 0.74
C VAL A 135 2.50 1.80 0.09
N PRO A 136 2.51 2.00 -1.24
CA PRO A 136 3.51 2.83 -1.90
C PRO A 136 3.45 4.30 -1.44
N VAL A 137 4.29 4.70 -0.49
CA VAL A 137 4.29 6.06 0.08
C VAL A 137 5.21 7.06 -0.61
N SER A 138 5.99 6.63 -1.61
CA SER A 138 7.06 7.47 -2.18
C SER A 138 6.56 8.80 -2.75
N LYS A 139 5.42 8.80 -3.46
CA LYS A 139 4.80 10.02 -3.99
C LYS A 139 4.23 10.90 -2.88
N ALA A 140 3.56 10.31 -1.89
CA ALA A 140 3.07 11.04 -0.72
C ALA A 140 4.22 11.77 -0.03
N ARG A 141 5.33 11.05 0.20
CA ARG A 141 6.53 11.60 0.82
C ARG A 141 7.15 12.74 0.00
N GLU A 142 7.15 12.64 -1.33
CA GLU A 142 7.58 13.73 -2.21
C GLU A 142 6.73 14.98 -2.02
N HIS A 143 5.40 14.84 -2.03
CA HIS A 143 4.46 15.94 -1.83
C HIS A 143 4.57 16.54 -0.42
N ILE A 144 4.71 15.73 0.64
CA ILE A 144 4.96 16.25 2.00
C ILE A 144 6.28 17.03 2.09
N ASN A 145 7.33 16.62 1.36
CA ASN A 145 8.58 17.38 1.29
C ASN A 145 8.39 18.74 0.60
N LYS A 146 7.64 18.80 -0.51
CA LYS A 146 7.30 20.06 -1.17
C LYS A 146 6.43 20.95 -0.28
N ALA A 147 5.45 20.38 0.42
CA ALA A 147 4.64 21.10 1.41
C ALA A 147 5.51 21.75 2.48
N ARG A 148 6.50 21.03 3.02
CA ARG A 148 7.49 21.59 3.97
C ARG A 148 8.27 22.76 3.38
N GLU A 149 8.69 22.69 2.12
CA GLU A 149 9.37 23.81 1.45
C GLU A 149 8.46 25.03 1.31
N HIS A 150 7.20 24.83 0.98
CA HIS A 150 6.21 25.89 0.92
C HIS A 150 5.96 26.53 2.30
N LEU A 151 5.82 25.73 3.36
CA LEU A 151 5.67 26.23 4.73
C LEU A 151 6.85 27.10 5.16
N LYS A 152 8.09 26.67 4.89
CA LYS A 152 9.30 27.46 5.19
C LYS A 152 9.38 28.80 4.46
N LYS A 153 8.68 28.92 3.32
CA LYS A 153 8.62 30.14 2.50
C LYS A 153 7.40 31.01 2.82
N GLY A 154 6.60 30.66 3.82
CA GLY A 154 5.34 31.37 4.11
C GLY A 154 4.24 31.11 3.08
N ASN A 155 4.42 30.16 2.16
CA ASN A 155 3.47 29.89 1.08
C ASN A 155 2.39 28.91 1.53
N LYS A 156 1.39 29.43 2.23
CA LYS A 156 0.22 28.69 2.73
C LYS A 156 -0.59 27.99 1.63
N LYS A 157 -0.77 28.64 0.47
CA LYS A 157 -1.52 28.06 -0.66
C LYS A 157 -0.80 26.83 -1.25
N GLY A 158 0.49 26.98 -1.57
CA GLY A 158 1.28 25.88 -2.13
C GLY A 158 1.46 24.73 -1.13
N ALA A 159 1.59 25.01 0.16
CA ALA A 159 1.64 23.96 1.18
C ALA A 159 0.33 23.16 1.24
N LYS A 160 -0.82 23.85 1.14
CA LYS A 160 -2.14 23.18 1.11
C LYS A 160 -2.31 22.31 -0.13
N GLU A 161 -1.91 22.81 -1.31
CA GLU A 161 -1.98 22.06 -2.57
C GLU A 161 -1.11 20.79 -2.51
N GLU A 162 0.11 20.88 -2.01
CA GLU A 162 0.99 19.71 -1.86
C GLU A 162 0.49 18.73 -0.79
N LEU A 163 -0.13 19.21 0.30
CA LEU A 163 -0.80 18.32 1.28
C LEU A 163 -1.99 17.59 0.66
N GLU A 164 -2.75 18.23 -0.24
CA GLU A 164 -3.83 17.58 -1.00
C GLU A 164 -3.26 16.47 -1.91
N LEU A 165 -2.23 16.78 -2.70
CA LEU A 165 -1.60 15.80 -3.58
C LEU A 165 -0.97 14.63 -2.81
N ALA A 166 -0.47 14.88 -1.59
CA ALA A 166 0.01 13.82 -0.71
C ALA A 166 -1.12 12.87 -0.31
N ASP A 167 -2.29 13.39 0.08
CA ASP A 167 -3.48 12.60 0.42
C ASP A 167 -3.96 11.77 -0.79
N GLU A 168 -4.10 12.41 -1.96
CA GLU A 168 -4.49 11.76 -3.21
C GLU A 168 -3.52 10.65 -3.65
N SER A 169 -2.25 10.74 -3.27
CA SER A 169 -1.25 9.74 -3.62
C SER A 169 -1.27 8.48 -2.73
N LEU A 170 -1.98 8.50 -1.60
CA LEU A 170 -2.09 7.41 -0.63
C LEU A 170 -3.22 6.43 -0.95
N VAL A 171 -3.41 6.10 -2.23
CA VAL A 171 -4.45 5.17 -2.68
C VAL A 171 -4.00 3.72 -2.45
N TYR A 172 -4.69 3.00 -1.57
CA TYR A 172 -4.52 1.55 -1.45
C TYR A 172 -5.32 0.84 -2.54
N SER A 173 -4.76 0.81 -3.76
CA SER A 173 -5.49 0.55 -5.01
C SER A 173 -6.41 -0.68 -5.05
N GLU A 174 -6.11 -1.74 -4.29
CA GLU A 174 -6.93 -2.96 -4.25
C GLU A 174 -8.23 -2.76 -3.48
N VAL A 175 -8.28 -1.81 -2.54
CA VAL A 175 -9.45 -1.55 -1.69
C VAL A 175 -10.02 -0.15 -1.94
N ASP A 176 -9.17 0.88 -2.00
CA ASP A 176 -9.61 2.28 -2.17
C ASP A 176 -10.24 2.54 -3.55
N LEU A 177 -9.71 2.02 -4.65
CA LEU A 177 -10.28 2.29 -5.98
C LEU A 177 -11.69 1.68 -6.13
N PRO A 178 -11.93 0.42 -5.73
CA PRO A 178 -13.29 -0.13 -5.63
C PRO A 178 -14.20 0.70 -4.74
N LEU A 179 -13.75 1.10 -3.55
CA LEU A 179 -14.57 1.90 -2.62
C LEU A 179 -14.88 3.29 -3.16
N SER A 180 -13.89 4.00 -3.71
CA SER A 180 -14.07 5.33 -4.28
C SER A 180 -14.95 5.30 -5.51
N TYR A 181 -14.84 4.26 -6.35
CA TYR A 181 -15.73 4.06 -7.48
C TYR A 181 -17.17 3.83 -7.02
N THR A 182 -17.37 2.93 -6.07
CA THR A 182 -18.69 2.65 -5.47
C THR A 182 -19.28 3.88 -4.79
N GLU A 183 -18.49 4.62 -4.02
CA GLU A 183 -18.91 5.86 -3.34
C GLU A 183 -19.35 6.95 -4.33
N THR A 184 -18.58 7.13 -5.42
CA THR A 184 -18.91 8.11 -6.47
C THR A 184 -20.29 7.82 -7.02
N HIS A 185 -20.57 6.57 -7.38
CA HIS A 185 -21.87 6.17 -7.92
C HIS A 185 -23.00 6.24 -6.90
N ILE A 186 -22.74 5.94 -5.62
CA ILE A 186 -23.73 6.17 -4.55
C ILE A 186 -24.05 7.66 -4.42
N THR A 187 -23.01 8.52 -4.47
CA THR A 187 -23.16 9.98 -4.35
C THR A 187 -23.91 10.56 -5.56
N ASP A 188 -23.58 10.09 -6.77
CA ASP A 188 -24.31 10.45 -8.00
C ASP A 188 -25.78 10.01 -7.91
N ALA A 189 -26.04 8.79 -7.44
CA ALA A 189 -27.40 8.32 -7.22
C ALA A 189 -28.18 9.18 -6.22
N GLN A 190 -27.56 9.58 -5.09
CA GLN A 190 -28.17 10.53 -4.16
C GLN A 190 -28.46 11.88 -4.83
N GLY A 191 -27.54 12.37 -5.67
CA GLY A 191 -27.71 13.58 -6.46
C GLY A 191 -28.86 13.48 -7.45
N PHE A 192 -29.02 12.35 -8.14
CA PHE A 192 -30.14 12.08 -9.03
C PHE A 192 -31.47 11.97 -8.28
N LEU A 193 -31.51 11.30 -7.13
CA LEU A 193 -32.69 11.24 -6.27
C LEU A 193 -33.08 12.61 -5.67
N ALA A 194 -32.11 13.51 -5.49
CA ALA A 194 -32.38 14.89 -5.09
C ALA A 194 -32.97 15.74 -6.23
N LYS A 195 -32.71 15.35 -7.48
CA LYS A 195 -33.22 16.01 -8.70
C LYS A 195 -34.49 15.34 -9.26
N ASP A 196 -35.07 14.37 -8.53
CA ASP A 196 -36.22 13.58 -8.97
C ASP A 196 -35.94 12.79 -10.27
N GLU A 197 -34.71 12.29 -10.43
CA GLU A 197 -34.26 11.47 -11.57
C GLU A 197 -34.01 10.00 -11.16
N PRO A 198 -35.03 9.25 -10.69
CA PRO A 198 -34.85 7.91 -10.11
C PRO A 198 -34.25 6.89 -11.09
N GLN A 199 -34.52 7.02 -12.39
CA GLN A 199 -33.96 6.11 -13.38
C GLN A 199 -32.44 6.25 -13.52
N LYS A 200 -31.92 7.48 -13.52
CA LYS A 200 -30.47 7.73 -13.52
C LYS A 200 -29.83 7.30 -12.20
N ALA A 201 -30.54 7.44 -11.08
CA ALA A 201 -30.09 6.90 -9.81
C ALA A 201 -29.94 5.37 -9.86
N ALA A 202 -30.94 4.66 -10.40
CA ALA A 202 -30.88 3.21 -10.54
C ALA A 202 -29.76 2.74 -11.48
N GLU A 203 -29.44 3.50 -12.54
CA GLU A 203 -28.32 3.26 -13.45
C GLU A 203 -26.97 3.47 -12.76
N ALA A 204 -26.79 4.56 -12.01
CA ALA A 204 -25.58 4.80 -11.23
C ALA A 204 -25.35 3.69 -10.18
N LEU A 205 -26.40 3.29 -9.46
CA LEU A 205 -26.30 2.19 -8.49
C LEU A 205 -26.01 0.84 -9.18
N LYS A 206 -26.52 0.61 -10.39
CA LYS A 206 -26.15 -0.56 -11.19
C LYS A 206 -24.65 -0.55 -11.50
N ALA A 207 -24.11 0.59 -11.91
CA ALA A 207 -22.68 0.74 -12.14
C ALA A 207 -21.87 0.49 -10.86
N ALA A 208 -22.36 0.92 -9.69
CA ALA A 208 -21.74 0.62 -8.40
C ALA A 208 -21.67 -0.88 -8.11
N GLU A 209 -22.73 -1.65 -8.39
CA GLU A 209 -22.77 -3.11 -8.23
C GLU A 209 -21.86 -3.84 -9.22
N ASP A 210 -21.95 -3.46 -10.50
CA ASP A 210 -21.13 -4.02 -11.58
C ASP A 210 -19.63 -3.77 -11.31
N GLY A 211 -19.28 -2.62 -10.72
CA GLY A 211 -17.92 -2.28 -10.31
C GLY A 211 -17.36 -3.14 -9.18
N VAL A 212 -18.20 -3.64 -8.26
CA VAL A 212 -17.74 -4.48 -7.13
C VAL A 212 -17.68 -5.96 -7.49
N GLN A 213 -18.63 -6.49 -8.29
CA GLN A 213 -18.52 -7.86 -8.82
C GLN A 213 -17.26 -8.04 -9.68
N PHE A 214 -16.80 -6.98 -10.33
CA PHE A 214 -15.57 -6.98 -11.11
C PHE A 214 -14.31 -7.16 -10.24
N VAL A 215 -14.31 -6.64 -9.01
CA VAL A 215 -13.15 -6.66 -8.10
C VAL A 215 -12.97 -8.02 -7.42
N ASP A 216 -14.04 -8.76 -7.16
CA ASP A 216 -13.94 -10.14 -6.63
C ASP A 216 -13.33 -11.10 -7.68
N VAL A 217 -13.58 -10.83 -8.97
CA VAL A 217 -12.90 -11.50 -10.10
C VAL A 217 -11.47 -10.96 -10.30
N ASP A 218 -11.23 -9.68 -9.98
CA ASP A 218 -9.92 -9.03 -10.13
C ASP A 218 -8.92 -9.34 -9.00
N ILE A 219 -9.35 -9.56 -7.75
CA ILE A 219 -8.45 -9.95 -6.64
C ILE A 219 -7.79 -11.31 -6.90
N GLN A 220 -8.51 -12.22 -7.56
CA GLN A 220 -7.99 -13.50 -8.02
C GLN A 220 -7.47 -13.45 -9.46
N SER A 221 -7.53 -12.30 -10.13
CA SER A 221 -7.05 -12.20 -11.50
C SER A 221 -5.55 -12.43 -11.54
N PRO A 222 -5.08 -13.16 -12.56
CA PRO A 222 -3.66 -13.33 -12.79
C PRO A 222 -2.87 -12.01 -12.88
N MET A 223 -3.50 -10.90 -13.28
CA MET A 223 -2.84 -9.59 -13.33
C MET A 223 -2.66 -8.95 -11.95
N THR A 224 -3.67 -9.02 -11.10
CA THR A 224 -3.57 -8.51 -9.72
C THR A 224 -2.58 -9.33 -8.90
N GLN A 225 -2.55 -10.65 -9.08
CA GLN A 225 -1.52 -11.51 -8.47
C GLN A 225 -0.12 -11.12 -8.93
N ALA A 226 0.08 -10.84 -10.22
CA ALA A 226 1.37 -10.38 -10.75
C ALA A 226 1.79 -9.03 -10.18
N LYS A 227 0.87 -8.06 -10.10
CA LYS A 227 1.10 -6.74 -9.51
C LYS A 227 1.49 -6.86 -8.03
N LYS A 228 0.78 -7.68 -7.26
CA LYS A 228 1.06 -7.95 -5.84
C LYS A 228 2.44 -8.56 -5.63
N SER A 229 2.80 -9.58 -6.40
CA SER A 229 4.13 -10.20 -6.29
C SER A 229 5.25 -9.25 -6.73
N LEU A 230 5.06 -8.38 -7.73
CA LEU A 230 6.05 -7.36 -8.10
C LEU A 230 6.29 -6.33 -7.00
N TRP A 231 5.23 -5.93 -6.32
CA TRP A 231 5.34 -5.03 -5.18
C TRP A 231 6.14 -5.66 -4.04
N LYS A 232 5.89 -6.93 -3.71
CA LYS A 232 6.68 -7.66 -2.71
C LYS A 232 8.14 -7.80 -3.14
N ALA A 233 8.42 -8.15 -4.40
CA ALA A 233 9.78 -8.21 -4.94
C ALA A 233 10.51 -6.87 -4.81
N THR A 234 9.81 -5.75 -5.04
CA THR A 234 10.38 -4.39 -4.88
C THR A 234 10.76 -4.13 -3.42
N LYS A 235 9.88 -4.50 -2.50
CA LYS A 235 10.09 -4.34 -1.07
C LYS A 235 11.22 -5.21 -0.53
N ASP A 236 11.25 -6.48 -0.90
CA ASP A 236 12.29 -7.41 -0.45
C ASP A 236 13.66 -7.01 -0.99
N TYR A 237 13.69 -6.42 -2.19
CA TYR A 237 14.90 -5.84 -2.75
C TYR A 237 15.39 -4.65 -1.92
N LEU A 238 14.48 -3.77 -1.47
CA LEU A 238 14.84 -2.64 -0.58
C LEU A 238 15.33 -3.14 0.79
N ALA A 239 14.79 -4.25 1.27
CA ALA A 239 15.24 -4.93 2.49
C ALA A 239 16.56 -5.71 2.32
N GLY A 240 17.08 -5.83 1.09
CA GLY A 240 18.29 -6.60 0.79
C GLY A 240 18.07 -8.12 0.75
N ASP A 241 16.83 -8.61 0.88
CA ASP A 241 16.49 -10.03 0.84
C ASP A 241 16.35 -10.52 -0.61
N MET A 242 17.49 -10.73 -1.26
CA MET A 242 17.54 -11.20 -2.66
C MET A 242 16.93 -12.60 -2.84
N THR A 243 16.77 -13.39 -1.77
CA THR A 243 16.13 -14.70 -1.84
C THR A 243 14.62 -14.54 -2.00
N ALA A 244 14.03 -13.64 -1.21
CA ALA A 244 12.61 -13.33 -1.29
C ALA A 244 12.26 -12.57 -2.59
N VAL A 245 13.15 -11.69 -3.08
CA VAL A 245 13.03 -11.06 -4.41
C VAL A 245 12.88 -12.11 -5.52
N LYS A 246 13.75 -13.13 -5.55
CA LYS A 246 13.68 -14.19 -6.57
C LYS A 246 12.38 -14.99 -6.47
N LYS A 247 11.93 -15.28 -5.26
CA LYS A 247 10.67 -15.98 -5.02
C LYS A 247 9.50 -15.17 -5.58
N ASP A 248 9.42 -13.89 -5.27
CA ASP A 248 8.32 -13.03 -5.70
C ASP A 248 8.36 -12.73 -7.21
N LEU A 249 9.53 -12.63 -7.82
CA LEU A 249 9.66 -12.57 -9.28
C LEU A 249 9.16 -13.86 -9.95
N LYS A 250 9.40 -15.02 -9.34
CA LYS A 250 8.88 -16.31 -9.84
C LYS A 250 7.35 -16.40 -9.72
N GLU A 251 6.78 -15.91 -8.61
CA GLU A 251 5.33 -15.79 -8.43
C GLU A 251 4.73 -14.83 -9.47
N THR A 252 5.37 -13.68 -9.70
CA THR A 252 5.00 -12.71 -10.74
C THR A 252 4.92 -13.36 -12.12
N LYS A 253 5.96 -14.08 -12.54
CA LYS A 253 5.97 -14.77 -13.85
C LYS A 253 4.84 -15.77 -13.98
N THR A 254 4.56 -16.52 -12.91
CA THR A 254 3.49 -17.53 -12.90
C THR A 254 2.14 -16.86 -13.13
N ALA A 255 1.90 -15.74 -12.45
CA ALA A 255 0.70 -14.94 -12.59
C ALA A 255 0.59 -14.29 -13.98
N LEU A 256 1.66 -13.69 -14.52
CA LEU A 256 1.65 -13.10 -15.87
C LEU A 256 1.40 -14.13 -16.99
N ARG A 257 1.93 -15.35 -16.87
CA ARG A 257 1.64 -16.43 -17.84
C ARG A 257 0.17 -16.83 -17.81
N LYS A 258 -0.43 -16.90 -16.62
CA LYS A 258 -1.89 -17.11 -16.52
C LYS A 258 -2.65 -15.92 -17.14
N ALA A 259 -2.20 -14.69 -16.92
CA ALA A 259 -2.82 -13.48 -17.46
C ALA A 259 -2.82 -13.46 -19.00
N THR A 260 -1.76 -13.93 -19.67
CA THR A 260 -1.73 -13.96 -21.15
C THR A 260 -2.82 -14.82 -21.79
N ASN A 261 -3.46 -15.71 -21.02
CA ASN A 261 -4.53 -16.57 -21.48
C ASN A 261 -5.92 -16.00 -21.14
N SER A 262 -6.02 -14.93 -20.36
CA SER A 262 -7.27 -14.39 -19.82
C SER A 262 -7.54 -12.93 -20.22
N VAL A 263 -6.73 -12.34 -21.10
CA VAL A 263 -6.85 -10.94 -21.56
C VAL A 263 -7.01 -10.86 -23.09
N ASP A 264 -7.54 -9.75 -23.58
CA ASP A 264 -7.70 -9.49 -25.02
C ASP A 264 -6.36 -9.36 -25.77
N THR A 265 -6.40 -9.40 -27.10
CA THR A 265 -5.21 -9.39 -27.97
C THR A 265 -4.31 -8.17 -27.74
N LYS A 266 -4.87 -6.98 -27.51
CA LYS A 266 -4.08 -5.74 -27.30
C LYS A 266 -3.38 -5.78 -25.95
N THR A 267 -4.09 -6.22 -24.91
CA THR A 267 -3.52 -6.34 -23.57
C THR A 267 -2.53 -7.49 -23.46
N LYS A 268 -2.75 -8.60 -24.18
CA LYS A 268 -1.85 -9.75 -24.24
C LYS A 268 -0.44 -9.36 -24.69
N VAL A 269 -0.31 -8.44 -25.64
CA VAL A 269 0.99 -7.90 -26.08
C VAL A 269 1.70 -7.19 -24.92
N LYS A 270 0.97 -6.36 -24.16
CA LYS A 270 1.53 -5.63 -23.01
C LYS A 270 1.93 -6.57 -21.87
N VAL A 271 1.09 -7.56 -21.55
CA VAL A 271 1.37 -8.59 -20.54
C VAL A 271 2.59 -9.43 -20.93
N THR A 272 2.71 -9.80 -22.22
CA THR A 272 3.86 -10.56 -22.74
C THR A 272 5.14 -9.73 -22.65
N GLY A 273 5.08 -8.44 -22.98
CA GLY A 273 6.21 -7.52 -22.80
C GLY A 273 6.63 -7.41 -21.34
N LEU A 274 5.67 -7.25 -20.43
CA LEU A 274 5.92 -7.21 -18.99
C LEU A 274 6.57 -8.51 -18.48
N LEU A 275 6.09 -9.68 -18.93
CA LEU A 275 6.66 -10.98 -18.57
C LEU A 275 8.13 -11.10 -18.99
N LYS A 276 8.47 -10.65 -20.21
CA LYS A 276 9.84 -10.68 -20.71
C LYS A 276 10.78 -9.80 -19.88
N ASP A 277 10.30 -8.64 -19.45
CA ASP A 277 11.10 -7.71 -18.65
C ASP A 277 11.28 -8.21 -17.20
N VAL A 278 10.28 -8.91 -16.64
CA VAL A 278 10.39 -9.63 -15.36
C VAL A 278 11.45 -10.73 -15.45
N GLU A 279 11.47 -11.51 -16.54
CA GLU A 279 12.48 -12.56 -16.77
C GLU A 279 13.89 -11.96 -16.91
N ALA A 280 14.03 -10.82 -17.57
CA ALA A 280 15.31 -10.12 -17.67
C ALA A 280 15.82 -9.65 -16.29
N ILE A 281 14.96 -9.02 -15.50
CA ILE A 281 15.31 -8.50 -14.16
C ILE A 281 15.65 -9.65 -13.20
N GLU A 282 14.89 -10.75 -13.22
CA GLU A 282 15.20 -11.95 -12.41
C GLU A 282 16.58 -12.53 -12.73
N GLY A 283 16.97 -12.58 -14.02
CA GLY A 283 18.29 -13.02 -14.46
C GLY A 283 19.45 -12.09 -14.08
N GLU A 284 19.14 -10.86 -13.64
CA GLU A 284 20.10 -9.85 -13.22
C GLU A 284 20.16 -9.64 -11.70
N VAL A 285 19.26 -10.26 -10.92
CA VAL A 285 19.22 -10.14 -9.45
C VAL A 285 20.58 -10.47 -8.80
N ASP A 286 21.33 -11.42 -9.38
CA ASP A 286 22.66 -11.83 -8.88
C ASP A 286 23.82 -10.91 -9.32
N LYS A 287 23.57 -9.95 -10.22
CA LYS A 287 24.62 -9.11 -10.86
C LYS A 287 24.79 -7.72 -10.22
N GLY A 288 23.96 -7.35 -9.25
CA GLY A 288 24.17 -6.17 -8.40
C GLY A 288 22.97 -5.24 -8.30
N ALA A 289 22.89 -4.51 -7.18
CA ALA A 289 21.65 -3.91 -6.69
C ALA A 289 21.07 -2.81 -7.59
N LYS A 290 21.82 -1.75 -7.95
CA LYS A 290 21.23 -0.47 -8.43
C LYS A 290 20.40 -0.54 -9.73
N ALA A 291 20.65 -1.49 -10.63
CA ALA A 291 19.87 -1.65 -11.87
C ALA A 291 18.55 -2.38 -11.58
N THR A 292 18.60 -3.43 -10.77
CA THR A 292 17.46 -4.24 -10.32
C THR A 292 16.39 -3.40 -9.61
N GLY A 293 16.80 -2.46 -8.75
CA GLY A 293 15.86 -1.60 -8.02
C GLY A 293 15.05 -0.64 -8.88
N ARG A 294 15.67 -0.03 -9.90
CA ARG A 294 14.94 0.81 -10.88
C ARG A 294 14.04 -0.04 -11.77
N GLY A 295 14.53 -1.19 -12.21
CA GLY A 295 13.76 -2.14 -12.98
C GLY A 295 12.48 -2.61 -12.27
N LEU A 296 12.58 -2.99 -10.99
CA LEU A 296 11.44 -3.45 -10.20
C LEU A 296 10.33 -2.39 -10.04
N LYS A 297 10.71 -1.13 -9.80
CA LYS A 297 9.76 -0.02 -9.71
C LYS A 297 9.03 0.21 -11.03
N ASP A 298 9.75 0.22 -12.15
CA ASP A 298 9.15 0.43 -13.48
C ASP A 298 8.24 -0.74 -13.89
N LEU A 299 8.62 -1.98 -13.54
CA LEU A 299 7.77 -3.15 -13.72
C LEU A 299 6.46 -3.04 -12.93
N TYR A 300 6.53 -2.60 -11.68
CA TYR A 300 5.34 -2.42 -10.83
C TYR A 300 4.38 -1.38 -11.40
N GLU A 301 4.85 -0.20 -11.80
CA GLU A 301 4.00 0.85 -12.38
C GLU A 301 3.35 0.41 -13.70
N ARG A 302 4.05 -0.39 -14.51
CA ARG A 302 3.49 -1.00 -15.71
C ARG A 302 2.46 -2.08 -15.41
N ALA A 303 2.71 -2.94 -14.41
CA ALA A 303 1.74 -3.93 -13.97
C ALA A 303 0.46 -3.26 -13.46
N LYS A 304 0.59 -2.17 -12.69
CA LYS A 304 -0.52 -1.33 -12.25
C LYS A 304 -1.30 -0.75 -13.44
N THR A 305 -0.61 -0.15 -14.40
CA THR A 305 -1.24 0.41 -15.61
C THR A 305 -2.00 -0.66 -16.40
N ILE A 306 -1.41 -1.82 -16.61
CA ILE A 306 -2.05 -2.93 -17.34
C ILE A 306 -3.25 -3.47 -16.55
N THR A 307 -3.16 -3.55 -15.22
CA THR A 307 -4.29 -3.96 -14.36
C THR A 307 -5.46 -2.99 -14.50
N LEU A 308 -5.19 -1.68 -14.51
CA LEU A 308 -6.21 -0.64 -14.75
C LEU A 308 -6.80 -0.70 -16.16
N GLU A 309 -6.01 -1.05 -17.17
CA GLU A 309 -6.49 -1.23 -18.54
C GLU A 309 -7.33 -2.49 -18.72
N THR A 310 -6.98 -3.60 -18.05
CA THR A 310 -7.83 -4.80 -18.01
C THR A 310 -9.16 -4.49 -17.34
N VAL A 311 -9.18 -3.61 -16.33
CA VAL A 311 -10.41 -3.13 -15.70
C VAL A 311 -11.27 -2.34 -16.69
N ASN A 312 -10.66 -1.50 -17.54
CA ASN A 312 -11.37 -0.65 -18.50
C ASN A 312 -11.87 -1.38 -19.77
N LEU A 313 -11.22 -2.46 -20.21
CA LEU A 313 -11.58 -3.18 -21.44
C LEU A 313 -12.82 -4.07 -21.30
N PHE A 314 -13.14 -4.53 -20.09
CA PHE A 314 -14.38 -5.27 -19.82
C PHE A 314 -15.63 -4.37 -19.86
N GLN A 315 -15.50 -3.06 -19.58
CA GLN A 315 -16.59 -2.10 -19.72
C GLN A 315 -17.01 -1.90 -21.20
N ALA A 316 -16.07 -1.99 -22.14
CA ALA A 316 -16.36 -1.88 -23.58
C ALA A 316 -16.95 -3.18 -24.19
N GLY A 317 -16.85 -4.30 -23.48
CA GLY A 317 -17.42 -5.59 -23.88
C GLY A 317 -18.87 -5.80 -23.42
N SER A 318 -19.39 -4.97 -22.51
CA SER A 318 -20.78 -5.01 -22.03
C SER A 318 -21.77 -4.21 -22.90
N THR A 319 -21.30 -3.62 -24.01
CA THR A 319 -22.13 -2.89 -24.99
C THR A 319 -22.41 -3.69 -26.27
N ASN A 320 -22.34 -5.03 -26.24
CA ASN A 320 -22.83 -5.89 -27.32
C ASN A 320 -23.77 -6.96 -26.78
#